data_AF-A0A920BP51-F1
#
_entry.id   AF-A0A920BP51-F1
#
_cell.length_a   1.000
_cell.length_b   1.000
_cell.length_c   1.000
_cell.angle_alpha   90.00
_cell.angle_beta   90.00
_cell.angle_gamma   90.00
#
_symmetry.space_group_name_H-M   'P 1'
#
loop_
_entity.id
_entity.type
_entity.pdbx_description
1 polymer ?
#
loop_
_entity_poly.entity_id
_entity_poly.type
_entity_poly.pdbx_seq_one_letter_code
_entity_poly.pdbx_strand_id
1 'polypeptide(L)'
;MSTRITEDLGRTTIAGWYTRLADNPSPRRNHWQTKIIYYRAVAELLAASPGRPLTWKTIVGAARPRGCRSTFYEVAGPHARHGMVGELIADGSARSIEIAWRYQRQDPVEQLIDETKVWSFWPHRQPFVAAATGPGGSADDVPDGLRAALLAWARANPALAAANMFRPPACAVEDLTVLHGGRLAASRAETRLTEVLRQAH
;
A
#
# COMPACT_ATOMS: atom_id res chain seq x y z
N MET A 1 29.68 11.52 12.27
CA MET A 1 29.45 11.49 10.81
C MET A 1 28.00 11.16 10.55
N SER A 2 27.20 12.17 10.18
CA SER A 2 25.77 12.03 9.96
C SER A 2 25.54 11.40 8.60
N THR A 3 25.11 10.13 8.59
CA THR A 3 24.78 9.38 7.37
C THR A 3 23.61 10.09 6.69
N ARG A 4 23.84 10.66 5.51
CA ARG A 4 22.80 11.27 4.68
C ARG A 4 21.71 10.23 4.40
N ILE A 5 20.56 10.35 5.06
CA ILE A 5 19.31 9.70 4.67
C ILE A 5 18.86 10.43 3.39
N THR A 6 19.38 10.04 2.25
CA THR A 6 19.03 10.65 0.96
C THR A 6 18.78 9.56 -0.08
N GLU A 7 18.20 8.44 0.34
CA GLU A 7 17.28 7.76 -0.55
C GLU A 7 15.98 8.55 -0.51
N ASP A 8 15.63 9.15 -1.64
CA ASP A 8 14.42 9.93 -1.81
C ASP A 8 13.21 9.00 -1.63
N LEU A 9 12.42 9.23 -0.56
CA LEU A 9 11.16 8.53 -0.35
C LEU A 9 10.22 8.69 -1.57
N GLY A 10 10.38 9.72 -2.41
CA GLY A 10 9.68 9.86 -3.67
C GLY A 10 10.09 8.87 -4.77
N ARG A 11 11.21 8.13 -4.61
CA ARG A 11 11.81 7.27 -5.64
C ARG A 11 11.86 5.78 -5.27
N THR A 12 11.13 5.37 -4.24
CA THR A 12 11.03 3.96 -3.86
C THR A 12 10.26 3.14 -4.92
N THR A 13 10.32 1.82 -4.86
CA THR A 13 9.68 0.95 -5.86
C THR A 13 8.17 1.11 -5.82
N ILE A 14 7.56 1.16 -4.63
CA ILE A 14 6.10 1.35 -4.51
C ILE A 14 5.72 2.80 -4.87
N ALA A 15 6.61 3.77 -4.65
CA ALA A 15 6.38 5.12 -5.15
C ALA A 15 6.33 5.18 -6.67
N GLY A 16 7.26 4.51 -7.37
CA GLY A 16 7.23 4.38 -8.82
C GLY A 16 5.97 3.66 -9.33
N TRP A 17 5.53 2.61 -8.66
CA TRP A 17 4.27 1.92 -8.95
C TRP A 17 3.06 2.85 -8.81
N TYR A 18 2.98 3.60 -7.71
CA TYR A 18 1.88 4.54 -7.48
C TYR A 18 1.89 5.68 -8.51
N THR A 19 3.05 6.25 -8.83
CA THR A 19 3.14 7.33 -9.83
C THR A 19 2.62 6.86 -11.19
N ARG A 20 2.96 5.62 -11.61
CA ARG A 20 2.38 5.02 -12.83
C ARG A 20 0.86 4.79 -12.75
N LEU A 21 0.34 4.48 -11.55
CA LEU A 21 -1.11 4.38 -11.30
C LEU A 21 -1.80 5.75 -11.41
N ALA A 22 -1.18 6.83 -10.90
CA ALA A 22 -1.76 8.17 -10.81
C ALA A 22 -1.60 9.00 -12.09
N ASP A 23 -0.42 8.98 -12.73
CA ASP A 23 -0.06 9.88 -13.83
C ASP A 23 -0.38 9.31 -15.22
N ASN A 24 -1.15 8.22 -15.33
CA ASN A 24 -1.46 7.63 -16.63
C ASN A 24 -2.63 8.35 -17.32
N PRO A 25 -2.38 9.21 -18.33
CA PRO A 25 -3.40 10.06 -18.94
C PRO A 25 -4.16 9.34 -20.08
N SER A 26 -3.83 8.07 -20.37
CA SER A 26 -4.39 7.38 -21.54
C SER A 26 -5.88 7.07 -21.35
N PRO A 27 -6.76 7.53 -22.27
CA PRO A 27 -8.20 7.27 -22.24
C PRO A 27 -8.60 5.90 -22.84
N ARG A 28 -7.65 5.11 -23.36
CA ARG A 28 -7.92 3.79 -23.97
C ARG A 28 -7.42 2.66 -23.07
N ARG A 29 -8.34 1.75 -22.67
CA ARG A 29 -8.09 0.51 -21.90
C ARG A 29 -6.93 0.64 -20.91
N ASN A 30 -7.05 1.62 -20.02
CA ASN A 30 -6.01 1.91 -19.06
C ASN A 30 -6.15 0.94 -17.87
N HIS A 31 -5.27 -0.07 -17.83
CA HIS A 31 -5.23 -1.07 -16.75
C HIS A 31 -5.16 -0.42 -15.36
N TRP A 32 -4.53 0.74 -15.24
CA TRP A 32 -4.42 1.51 -13.99
C TRP A 32 -5.75 2.14 -13.57
N GLN A 33 -6.50 2.74 -14.50
CA GLN A 33 -7.85 3.23 -14.20
C GLN A 33 -8.78 2.09 -13.76
N THR A 34 -8.62 0.92 -14.38
CA THR A 34 -9.39 -0.27 -13.97
C THR A 34 -9.01 -0.68 -12.55
N LYS A 35 -7.73 -0.73 -12.19
CA LYS A 35 -7.27 -0.93 -10.80
C LYS A 35 -7.95 0.03 -9.81
N ILE A 36 -7.98 1.34 -10.12
CA ILE A 36 -8.63 2.34 -9.26
C ILE A 36 -10.12 2.07 -9.06
N ILE A 37 -10.85 1.63 -10.10
CA ILE A 37 -12.26 1.25 -9.97
C ILE A 37 -12.44 0.12 -8.94
N TYR A 38 -11.58 -0.89 -8.99
CA TYR A 38 -11.64 -2.02 -8.05
C TYR A 38 -11.19 -1.61 -6.64
N TYR A 39 -10.19 -0.73 -6.50
CA TYR A 39 -9.78 -0.20 -5.19
C TYR A 39 -10.91 0.61 -4.53
N ARG A 40 -11.60 1.45 -5.30
CA ARG A 40 -12.78 2.19 -4.81
C ARG A 40 -13.88 1.23 -4.35
N ALA A 41 -14.19 0.21 -5.17
CA ALA A 41 -15.19 -0.79 -4.81
C ALA A 41 -14.85 -1.52 -3.50
N VAL A 42 -13.57 -1.87 -3.27
CA VAL A 42 -13.11 -2.47 -2.01
C VAL A 42 -13.28 -1.50 -0.83
N ALA A 43 -12.83 -0.26 -0.98
CA ALA A 43 -12.93 0.74 0.08
C ALA A 43 -14.39 1.03 0.47
N GLU A 44 -15.27 1.19 -0.52
CA GLU A 44 -16.71 1.41 -0.32
C GLU A 44 -17.39 0.21 0.34
N LEU A 45 -17.11 -1.02 -0.11
CA LEU A 45 -17.70 -2.22 0.48
C LEU A 45 -17.28 -2.45 1.94
N LEU A 46 -16.00 -2.21 2.25
CA LEU A 46 -15.50 -2.31 3.63
C LEU A 46 -16.11 -1.23 4.53
N ALA A 47 -16.27 -0.01 4.02
CA ALA A 47 -16.90 1.08 4.76
C ALA A 47 -18.40 0.82 4.99
N ALA A 48 -19.12 0.30 3.99
CA ALA A 48 -20.56 0.08 4.06
C ALA A 48 -20.95 -1.15 4.91
N SER A 49 -20.07 -2.14 5.05
CA SER A 49 -20.36 -3.34 5.85
C SER A 49 -19.11 -3.85 6.58
N PRO A 50 -18.65 -3.15 7.63
CA PRO A 50 -17.52 -3.59 8.44
C PRO A 50 -17.74 -4.99 8.99
N GLY A 51 -16.72 -5.85 8.89
CA GLY A 51 -16.76 -7.23 9.39
C GLY A 51 -17.40 -8.26 8.46
N ARG A 52 -18.05 -7.84 7.36
CA ARG A 52 -18.51 -8.79 6.34
C ARG A 52 -17.33 -9.21 5.44
N PRO A 53 -17.08 -10.53 5.26
CA PRO A 53 -16.04 -10.98 4.34
C PRO A 53 -16.29 -10.47 2.92
N LEU A 54 -15.27 -9.87 2.32
CA LEU A 54 -15.30 -9.53 0.90
C LEU A 54 -15.14 -10.79 0.06
N THR A 55 -15.86 -10.84 -1.06
CA THR A 55 -15.69 -11.87 -2.07
C THR A 55 -15.44 -11.22 -3.42
N TRP A 56 -14.81 -11.94 -4.35
CA TRP A 56 -14.66 -11.43 -5.71
C TRP A 56 -16.02 -11.06 -6.35
N LYS A 57 -17.10 -11.80 -6.02
CA LYS A 57 -18.46 -11.54 -6.53
C LYS A 57 -19.00 -10.19 -6.05
N THR A 58 -18.86 -9.90 -4.75
CA THR A 58 -19.34 -8.63 -4.18
C THR A 58 -18.54 -7.46 -4.74
N ILE A 59 -17.22 -7.61 -4.91
CA ILE A 59 -16.36 -6.59 -5.49
C ILE A 59 -16.72 -6.32 -6.95
N VAL A 60 -16.87 -7.37 -7.76
CA VAL A 60 -17.29 -7.25 -9.17
C VAL A 60 -18.66 -6.58 -9.29
N GLY A 61 -19.60 -6.89 -8.39
CA GLY A 61 -20.91 -6.26 -8.37
C GLY A 61 -20.87 -4.77 -8.00
N ALA A 62 -19.91 -4.35 -7.17
CA ALA A 62 -19.71 -2.96 -6.78
C ALA A 62 -18.90 -2.15 -7.80
N ALA A 63 -18.03 -2.77 -8.58
CA ALA A 63 -17.21 -2.10 -9.59
C ALA A 63 -18.07 -1.49 -10.72
N ARG A 64 -18.09 -0.16 -10.82
CA ARG A 64 -18.82 0.62 -11.85
C ARG A 64 -17.85 1.20 -12.89
N PRO A 65 -18.25 1.33 -14.19
CA PRO A 65 -19.59 1.11 -14.74
C PRO A 65 -19.91 -0.37 -15.06
N ARG A 66 -18.90 -1.22 -15.29
CA ARG A 66 -19.07 -2.65 -15.56
C ARG A 66 -17.93 -3.46 -14.95
N GLY A 67 -18.12 -3.98 -13.74
CA GLY A 67 -17.28 -5.03 -13.20
C GLY A 67 -17.53 -6.36 -13.92
N CYS A 68 -16.49 -7.17 -14.09
CA CYS A 68 -16.63 -8.54 -14.56
C CYS A 68 -15.55 -9.44 -13.97
N ARG A 69 -15.81 -10.74 -13.96
CA ARG A 69 -14.91 -11.73 -13.36
C ARG A 69 -13.52 -11.73 -14.00
N SER A 70 -13.43 -11.74 -15.32
CA SER A 70 -12.12 -11.80 -16.01
C SER A 70 -11.27 -10.57 -15.66
N THR A 71 -11.84 -9.37 -15.70
CA THR A 71 -11.14 -8.14 -15.33
C THR A 71 -10.71 -8.13 -13.87
N PHE A 72 -11.52 -8.67 -12.94
CA PHE A 72 -11.09 -8.81 -11.55
C PHE A 72 -9.79 -9.64 -11.43
N TYR A 73 -9.71 -10.79 -12.10
CA TYR A 73 -8.49 -11.61 -12.07
C TYR A 73 -7.32 -11.01 -12.86
N GLU A 74 -7.57 -10.19 -13.89
CA GLU A 74 -6.53 -9.39 -14.56
C GLU A 74 -5.93 -8.30 -13.65
N VAL A 75 -6.71 -7.81 -12.68
CA VAL A 75 -6.33 -6.73 -11.76
C VAL A 75 -5.69 -7.24 -10.48
N ALA A 76 -6.19 -8.35 -9.93
CA ALA A 76 -5.83 -8.84 -8.60
C ALA A 76 -5.38 -10.30 -8.55
N GLY A 77 -5.43 -11.02 -9.67
CA GLY A 77 -5.05 -12.43 -9.72
C GLY A 77 -3.53 -12.66 -9.63
N PRO A 78 -3.10 -13.94 -9.61
CA PRO A 78 -1.68 -14.33 -9.54
C PRO A 78 -0.80 -13.77 -10.68
N HIS A 79 -1.42 -13.45 -11.82
CA HIS A 79 -0.77 -12.86 -12.99
C HIS A 79 -1.30 -11.45 -13.29
N ALA A 80 -1.73 -10.72 -12.26
CA ALA A 80 -2.23 -9.37 -12.38
C ALA A 80 -1.23 -8.48 -13.13
N ARG A 81 -1.73 -7.75 -14.14
CA ARG A 81 -0.89 -6.78 -14.86
C ARG A 81 -0.56 -5.63 -13.91
N HIS A 82 0.73 -5.28 -13.82
CA HIS A 82 1.21 -4.20 -12.96
C HIS A 82 0.81 -4.37 -11.48
N GLY A 83 0.85 -5.61 -10.98
CA GLY A 83 0.72 -5.89 -9.56
C GLY A 83 1.90 -5.31 -8.77
N MET A 84 1.65 -4.72 -7.61
CA MET A 84 2.69 -4.10 -6.76
C MET A 84 3.80 -5.10 -6.42
N VAL A 85 3.43 -6.33 -6.05
CA VAL A 85 4.38 -7.41 -5.75
C VAL A 85 5.24 -7.76 -6.97
N GLY A 86 4.68 -7.73 -8.17
CA GLY A 86 5.43 -7.97 -9.41
C GLY A 86 6.50 -6.90 -9.65
N GLU A 87 6.20 -5.64 -9.37
CA GLU A 87 7.17 -4.54 -9.47
C GLU A 87 8.29 -4.66 -8.42
N LEU A 88 7.95 -5.05 -7.18
CA LEU A 88 8.93 -5.31 -6.12
C LEU A 88 9.87 -6.47 -6.48
N ILE A 89 9.34 -7.53 -7.09
CA ILE A 89 10.16 -8.65 -7.59
C ILE A 89 11.07 -8.19 -8.73
N ALA A 90 10.55 -7.38 -9.65
CA ALA A 90 11.31 -6.88 -10.80
C ALA A 90 12.44 -5.90 -10.40
N ASP A 91 12.26 -5.13 -9.33
CA ASP A 91 13.31 -4.28 -8.75
C ASP A 91 14.51 -5.11 -8.25
N GLY A 92 14.26 -6.31 -7.71
CA GLY A 92 15.29 -7.29 -7.40
C GLY A 92 16.20 -6.94 -6.22
N SER A 93 16.08 -5.76 -5.59
CA SER A 93 16.84 -5.44 -4.40
C SER A 93 16.40 -6.31 -3.21
N ALA A 94 17.33 -6.63 -2.30
CA ALA A 94 17.04 -7.49 -1.15
C ALA A 94 15.85 -6.98 -0.30
N ARG A 95 15.76 -5.66 -0.13
CA ARG A 95 14.63 -4.97 0.52
C ARG A 95 13.32 -5.20 -0.22
N SER A 96 13.29 -4.96 -1.53
CA SER A 96 12.08 -5.14 -2.34
C SER A 96 11.61 -6.59 -2.36
N ILE A 97 12.54 -7.55 -2.43
CA ILE A 97 12.23 -8.98 -2.34
C ILE A 97 11.67 -9.34 -0.97
N GLU A 98 12.22 -8.82 0.13
CA GLU A 98 11.66 -9.07 1.46
C GLU A 98 10.22 -8.54 1.55
N ILE A 99 9.96 -7.31 1.11
CA ILE A 99 8.61 -6.74 1.07
C ILE A 99 7.69 -7.58 0.16
N ALA A 100 8.15 -7.99 -1.01
CA ALA A 100 7.40 -8.83 -1.93
C ALA A 100 6.96 -10.14 -1.26
N TRP A 101 7.85 -10.84 -0.56
CA TRP A 101 7.50 -12.06 0.16
C TRP A 101 6.50 -11.83 1.28
N ARG A 102 6.56 -10.70 1.98
CA ARG A 102 5.59 -10.35 3.02
C ARG A 102 4.21 -10.07 2.45
N TYR A 103 4.13 -9.42 1.29
CA TYR A 103 2.88 -8.98 0.66
C TYR A 103 2.36 -9.90 -0.45
N GLN A 104 3.07 -10.99 -0.76
CA GLN A 104 2.60 -11.99 -1.71
C GLN A 104 1.38 -12.71 -1.13
N ARG A 105 0.29 -12.76 -1.90
CA ARG A 105 -0.96 -13.40 -1.53
C ARG A 105 -1.30 -14.51 -2.52
N GLN A 106 -1.97 -15.55 -2.03
CA GLN A 106 -2.61 -16.55 -2.87
C GLN A 106 -4.05 -16.16 -3.19
N ASP A 107 -4.73 -15.44 -2.28
CA ASP A 107 -6.08 -14.94 -2.49
C ASP A 107 -6.07 -13.57 -3.22
N PRO A 108 -6.68 -13.47 -4.41
CA PRO A 108 -6.81 -12.21 -5.15
C PRO A 108 -7.56 -11.11 -4.37
N VAL A 109 -8.50 -11.46 -3.51
CA VAL A 109 -9.24 -10.47 -2.69
C VAL A 109 -8.28 -9.83 -1.68
N GLU A 110 -7.46 -10.64 -0.99
CA GLU A 110 -6.46 -10.13 -0.05
C GLU A 110 -5.41 -9.27 -0.77
N GLN A 111 -4.96 -9.70 -1.96
CA GLN A 111 -4.03 -8.92 -2.78
C GLN A 111 -4.61 -7.55 -3.15
N LEU A 112 -5.87 -7.52 -3.58
CA LEU A 112 -6.55 -6.28 -3.94
C LEU A 112 -6.70 -5.35 -2.73
N ILE A 113 -6.99 -5.91 -1.55
CA ILE A 113 -7.05 -5.14 -0.29
C ILE A 113 -5.68 -4.51 0.02
N ASP A 114 -4.59 -5.27 -0.07
CA ASP A 114 -3.25 -4.77 0.23
C ASP A 114 -2.84 -3.63 -0.75
N GLU A 115 -3.15 -3.74 -2.05
CA GLU A 115 -2.94 -2.65 -3.02
C GLU A 115 -3.87 -1.45 -2.77
N THR A 116 -5.12 -1.69 -2.34
CA THR A 116 -6.08 -0.63 -1.97
C THR A 116 -5.61 0.17 -0.75
N LYS A 117 -4.96 -0.49 0.22
CA LYS A 117 -4.34 0.19 1.37
C LYS A 117 -3.24 1.16 0.91
N VAL A 118 -2.38 0.75 -0.02
CA VAL A 118 -1.35 1.63 -0.59
C VAL A 118 -1.98 2.81 -1.31
N TRP A 119 -2.96 2.55 -2.17
CA TRP A 119 -3.65 3.60 -2.93
C TRP A 119 -4.33 4.63 -2.00
N SER A 120 -5.08 4.19 -1.00
CA SER A 120 -5.82 5.06 -0.07
C SER A 120 -4.92 5.75 0.95
N PHE A 121 -3.79 5.16 1.33
CA PHE A 121 -2.81 5.77 2.23
C PHE A 121 -2.00 6.88 1.57
N TRP A 122 -1.83 6.83 0.25
CA TRP A 122 -0.93 7.73 -0.48
C TRP A 122 -1.14 9.23 -0.18
N PRO A 123 -2.36 9.78 -0.13
CA PRO A 123 -2.57 11.19 0.22
C PRO A 123 -2.08 11.54 1.64
N HIS A 124 -2.16 10.60 2.59
CA HIS A 124 -1.71 10.79 3.97
C HIS A 124 -0.19 10.70 4.10
N ARG A 125 0.47 9.98 3.19
CA ARG A 125 1.94 9.83 3.12
C ARG A 125 2.65 11.12 2.70
N GLN A 126 2.04 11.91 1.80
CA GLN A 126 2.68 13.06 1.16
C GLN A 126 3.23 14.12 2.13
N PRO A 127 2.47 14.59 3.14
CA PRO A 127 2.97 15.58 4.10
C PRO A 127 4.20 15.09 4.88
N PHE A 128 4.20 13.80 5.26
CA PHE A 128 5.33 13.19 5.95
C PHE A 128 6.58 13.13 5.06
N VAL A 129 6.43 12.68 3.81
CA VAL A 129 7.56 12.60 2.86
C VAL A 129 8.17 13.98 2.60
N ALA A 130 7.34 15.01 2.45
CA ALA A 130 7.81 16.38 2.28
C ALA A 130 8.58 16.92 3.50
N ALA A 131 8.25 16.46 4.71
CA ALA A 131 8.95 16.84 5.93
C ALA A 131 10.24 16.03 6.18
N ALA A 132 10.25 14.75 5.79
CA ALA A 132 11.37 13.83 6.01
C ALA A 132 12.58 14.10 5.10
N THR A 133 12.42 14.88 4.02
CA THR A 133 13.52 15.33 3.15
C THR A 133 14.35 16.48 3.76
N GLY A 134 14.00 16.96 4.97
CA GLY A 134 14.77 17.93 5.74
C GLY A 134 15.88 17.31 6.61
N PRO A 135 16.94 18.06 6.97
CA PRO A 135 18.01 17.55 7.84
C PRO A 135 17.52 17.42 9.29
N GLY A 136 17.41 16.20 9.81
CA GLY A 136 17.26 15.98 11.26
C GLY A 136 16.25 14.92 11.71
N GLY A 137 16.14 13.78 11.02
CA GLY A 137 15.32 12.66 11.52
C GLY A 137 15.92 12.02 12.78
N SER A 138 15.14 11.98 13.86
CA SER A 138 15.38 11.16 15.05
C SER A 138 15.41 9.67 14.67
N ALA A 139 16.28 8.90 15.33
CA ALA A 139 16.36 7.45 15.19
C ALA A 139 15.29 6.74 16.04
N ASP A 140 14.04 7.21 16.00
CA ASP A 140 12.93 6.52 16.63
C ASP A 140 12.54 5.26 15.85
N ASP A 141 11.95 4.30 16.57
CA ASP A 141 11.56 3.01 16.01
C ASP A 141 10.53 3.11 14.88
N VAL A 142 9.64 4.11 14.95
CA VAL A 142 8.76 4.59 13.89
C VAL A 142 8.72 6.11 13.99
N PRO A 143 9.20 6.87 12.99
CA PRO A 143 9.19 8.33 13.04
C PRO A 143 7.79 8.91 13.25
N ASP A 144 7.67 9.94 14.08
CA ASP A 144 6.39 10.55 14.47
C ASP A 144 5.55 10.98 13.27
N GLY A 145 6.17 11.51 12.22
CA GLY A 145 5.48 11.88 10.99
C GLY A 145 4.83 10.69 10.28
N LEU A 146 5.54 9.56 10.19
CA LEU A 146 5.00 8.32 9.60
C LEU A 146 3.89 7.74 10.48
N ARG A 147 4.09 7.73 11.81
CA ARG A 147 3.09 7.30 12.78
C ARG A 147 1.82 8.14 12.65
N ALA A 148 1.94 9.46 12.64
CA ALA A 148 0.81 10.39 12.54
C ALA A 148 0.05 10.21 11.22
N ALA A 149 0.75 10.07 10.10
CA ALA A 149 0.17 9.80 8.79
C ALA A 149 -0.63 8.48 8.79
N LEU A 150 -0.04 7.41 9.33
CA LEU A 150 -0.66 6.09 9.39
C LEU A 150 -1.93 6.10 10.26
N LEU A 151 -1.87 6.76 11.42
CA LEU A 151 -3.02 6.90 12.32
C LEU A 151 -4.12 7.78 11.72
N ALA A 152 -3.77 8.85 11.00
CA ALA A 152 -4.73 9.70 10.31
C ALA A 152 -5.47 8.92 9.21
N TRP A 153 -4.73 8.12 8.41
CA TRP A 153 -5.32 7.23 7.42
C TRP A 153 -6.23 6.17 8.05
N ALA A 154 -5.78 5.53 9.13
CA ALA A 154 -6.55 4.49 9.80
C ALA A 154 -7.86 5.02 10.37
N ARG A 155 -7.85 6.22 10.97
CA ARG A 155 -9.09 6.90 11.43
C ARG A 155 -10.05 7.21 10.28
N ALA A 156 -9.52 7.61 9.13
CA ALA A 156 -10.34 7.87 7.95
C ALA A 156 -10.85 6.60 7.26
N ASN A 157 -10.16 5.47 7.43
CA ASN A 157 -10.44 4.20 6.75
C ASN A 157 -10.39 3.00 7.70
N PRO A 158 -11.19 2.96 8.80
CA PRO A 158 -11.00 1.99 9.87
C PRO A 158 -11.19 0.54 9.41
N ALA A 159 -12.21 0.25 8.61
CA ALA A 159 -12.45 -1.10 8.10
C ALA A 159 -11.33 -1.59 7.16
N LEU A 160 -10.78 -0.68 6.34
CA LEU A 160 -9.66 -0.98 5.46
C LEU A 160 -8.33 -1.12 6.23
N ALA A 161 -8.14 -0.33 7.29
CA ALA A 161 -7.00 -0.47 8.19
C ALA A 161 -7.01 -1.85 8.88
N ALA A 162 -8.17 -2.26 9.40
CA ALA A 162 -8.34 -3.55 10.08
C ALA A 162 -8.25 -4.78 9.14
N ALA A 163 -8.64 -4.63 7.87
CA ALA A 163 -8.60 -5.71 6.89
C ALA A 163 -7.21 -6.38 6.81
N ASN A 164 -7.15 -7.67 6.49
CA ASN A 164 -5.89 -8.43 6.46
C ASN A 164 -5.09 -8.33 7.77
N MET A 165 -5.76 -8.43 8.93
CA MET A 165 -5.14 -8.48 10.26
C MET A 165 -4.31 -7.26 10.66
N PHE A 166 -4.77 -6.05 10.30
CA PHE A 166 -4.07 -4.79 10.56
C PHE A 166 -2.69 -4.69 9.86
N ARG A 167 -2.49 -5.42 8.77
CA ARG A 167 -1.28 -5.25 7.96
C ARG A 167 -1.22 -3.81 7.40
N PRO A 168 -0.09 -3.08 7.55
CA PRO A 168 0.02 -1.71 7.08
C PRO A 168 0.07 -1.63 5.54
N PRO A 169 -0.13 -0.44 4.96
CA PRO A 169 0.20 -0.18 3.55
C PRO A 169 1.67 -0.52 3.29
N ALA A 170 1.96 -1.27 2.22
CA ALA A 170 3.32 -1.71 1.91
C ALA A 170 4.31 -0.54 1.70
N CYS A 171 3.85 0.59 1.16
CA CYS A 171 4.68 1.79 1.04
C CYS A 171 5.12 2.34 2.40
N ALA A 172 4.33 2.22 3.47
CA ALA A 172 4.75 2.63 4.81
C ALA A 172 5.86 1.72 5.37
N VAL A 173 5.81 0.43 5.04
CA VAL A 173 6.89 -0.53 5.37
C VAL A 173 8.15 -0.15 4.61
N GLU A 174 8.04 0.08 3.29
CA GLU A 174 9.16 0.53 2.46
C GLU A 174 9.78 1.82 2.99
N ASP A 175 8.96 2.83 3.30
CA ASP A 175 9.40 4.11 3.88
C ASP A 175 10.19 3.90 5.16
N LEU A 176 9.68 3.08 6.08
CA LEU A 176 10.36 2.83 7.35
C LEU A 176 11.69 2.11 7.13
N THR A 177 11.78 1.15 6.21
CA THR A 177 13.05 0.49 5.87
C THR A 177 14.06 1.45 5.24
N VAL A 178 13.61 2.39 4.40
CA VAL A 178 14.44 3.45 3.77
C VAL A 178 15.00 4.40 4.83
N LEU A 179 14.15 4.86 5.75
CA LEU A 179 14.55 5.79 6.83
C LEU A 179 15.63 5.20 7.74
N HIS A 180 15.60 3.88 7.96
CA HIS A 180 16.61 3.15 8.72
C HIS A 180 17.85 2.78 7.88
N GLY A 181 17.97 3.29 6.66
CA GLY A 181 19.09 3.02 5.76
C GLY A 181 19.25 1.52 5.44
N GLY A 182 18.14 0.80 5.32
CA GLY A 182 18.13 -0.65 5.08
C GLY A 182 18.54 -1.52 6.28
N ARG A 183 18.81 -0.93 7.46
CA ARG A 183 19.20 -1.68 8.66
C ARG A 183 18.01 -2.33 9.38
N LEU A 184 16.81 -1.86 9.09
CA LEU A 184 15.57 -2.45 9.59
C LEU A 184 15.00 -3.40 8.54
N ALA A 185 14.88 -4.68 8.90
CA ALA A 185 14.23 -5.69 8.06
C ALA A 185 12.75 -5.35 7.83
N ALA A 186 12.23 -5.62 6.63
CA ALA A 186 10.85 -5.31 6.26
C ALA A 186 9.83 -6.03 7.16
N SER A 187 10.14 -7.26 7.57
CA SER A 187 9.35 -8.04 8.54
C SER A 187 9.19 -7.34 9.90
N ARG A 188 10.26 -6.71 10.40
CA ARG A 188 10.24 -5.95 11.66
C ARG A 188 9.53 -4.61 11.48
N ALA A 189 9.72 -3.95 10.34
CA ALA A 189 8.99 -2.74 9.98
C ALA A 189 7.46 -2.98 9.90
N GLU A 190 7.03 -4.05 9.23
CA GLU A 190 5.62 -4.46 9.17
C GLU A 190 5.06 -4.68 10.58
N THR A 191 5.77 -5.43 11.43
CA THR A 191 5.33 -5.75 12.79
C THR A 191 5.08 -4.48 13.62
N ARG A 192 6.04 -3.54 13.62
CA ARG A 192 5.93 -2.27 14.34
C ARG A 192 4.75 -1.44 13.85
N LEU A 193 4.55 -1.33 12.54
CA LEU A 193 3.46 -0.55 11.96
C LEU A 193 2.09 -1.24 12.17
N THR A 194 2.05 -2.57 12.20
CA THR A 194 0.85 -3.34 12.60
C THR A 194 0.47 -3.07 14.06
N GLU A 195 1.44 -3.01 14.98
CA GLU A 195 1.17 -2.65 16.37
C GLU A 195 0.58 -1.24 16.50
N VAL A 196 1.10 -0.27 15.75
CA VAL A 196 0.54 1.10 15.68
C VAL A 196 -0.92 1.07 15.24
N LEU A 197 -1.25 0.29 14.21
CA LEU A 197 -2.63 0.17 13.72
C LEU A 197 -3.55 -0.52 14.70
N ARG A 198 -3.08 -1.57 15.40
CA ARG A 198 -3.87 -2.29 16.41
C ARG A 198 -4.18 -1.44 17.63
N GLN A 199 -3.24 -0.61 18.08
CA GLN A 199 -3.45 0.27 19.24
C GLN A 199 -4.45 1.40 18.95
N ALA A 200 -4.70 1.71 17.67
CA ALA A 200 -5.61 2.76 17.24
C ALA A 200 -7.07 2.29 17.10
N HIS A 201 -7.32 0.99 17.26
CA HIS A 201 -8.60 0.31 17.06
C HIS A 201 -9.10 -0.32 18.36
#